data_AF-A0A1Y5EX45-F1
#
_entry.id   AF-A0A1Y5EX45-F1
#
_cell.length_a   1.000
_cell.length_b   1.000
_cell.length_c   1.000
_cell.angle_alpha   90.00
_cell.angle_beta   90.00
_cell.angle_gamma   90.00
#
_symmetry.space_group_name_H-M   'P 1'
#
loop_
_entity.id
_entity.type
_entity.pdbx_description
1 polymer ?
#
loop_
_entity_poly.entity_id
_entity_poly.type
_entity_poly.pdbx_seq_one_letter_code
_entity_poly.pdbx_strand_id
1 'polypeptide(L)'
;MISKSQSTLEAHAEGTGQSNVKAALDYHRDQSTLVWRRLYKFGANKKQAEQLKEIWQHPDLLTLRQFATLPSLYRVDQSAESSCVWFTDLRYIFPIIKPLFRYGMCRYTADKQWRAYRLQRGSHNDREPIKPSQPLLNYLGNSYSE
;
A
#
# COMPACT_ATOMS: atom_id res chain seq x y z
N MET A 1 18.28 -18.48 12.66
CA MET A 1 18.49 -18.18 11.23
C MET A 1 17.21 -17.57 10.69
N ILE A 2 17.19 -16.26 10.43
CA ILE A 2 15.99 -15.58 9.93
C ILE A 2 15.91 -15.85 8.43
N SER A 3 15.00 -16.74 8.04
CA SER A 3 14.68 -17.00 6.64
C SER A 3 14.09 -15.73 6.03
N LYS A 4 14.90 -15.02 5.23
CA LYS A 4 14.41 -14.02 4.27
C LYS A 4 13.61 -14.79 3.23
N SER A 5 12.31 -14.98 3.45
CA SER A 5 11.44 -15.56 2.44
C SER A 5 11.47 -14.65 1.21
N GLN A 6 12.05 -15.16 0.14
CA GLN A 6 12.09 -14.54 -1.17
C GLN A 6 10.67 -14.27 -1.66
N SER A 7 10.17 -13.07 -1.39
CA SER A 7 9.09 -12.48 -2.15
C SER A 7 9.70 -12.05 -3.49
N THR A 8 9.46 -12.82 -4.55
CA THR A 8 9.68 -12.41 -5.96
C THR A 8 8.68 -11.32 -6.37
N LEU A 9 8.52 -10.30 -5.54
CA LEU A 9 8.07 -8.98 -5.92
C LEU A 9 9.36 -8.18 -5.95
N GLU A 10 9.91 -7.95 -7.14
CA GLU A 10 10.96 -6.95 -7.30
C GLU A 10 10.47 -5.70 -6.60
N ALA A 11 11.10 -5.34 -5.48
CA ALA A 11 10.69 -4.22 -4.66
C ALA A 11 10.41 -3.03 -5.58
N HIS A 12 9.25 -2.36 -5.41
CA HIS A 12 9.06 -1.03 -5.97
C HIS A 12 10.33 -0.26 -5.68
N ALA A 13 10.99 0.29 -6.71
CA ALA A 13 12.30 0.91 -6.56
C ALA A 13 12.25 1.83 -5.33
N GLU A 14 12.83 1.36 -4.23
CA GLU A 14 12.75 2.08 -2.97
C GLU A 14 13.74 3.21 -3.13
N GLY A 15 13.25 4.33 -3.63
CA GLY A 15 14.04 5.54 -3.68
C GLY A 15 14.63 5.79 -2.30
N THR A 16 15.92 6.09 -2.25
CA THR A 16 16.72 6.18 -1.01
C THR A 16 16.23 7.30 -0.07
N GLY A 17 15.26 8.12 -0.52
CA GLY A 17 14.75 9.27 0.22
C GLY A 17 15.61 10.51 0.02
N GLN A 18 16.64 10.44 -0.83
CA GLN A 18 17.45 11.59 -1.22
C GLN A 18 16.80 12.25 -2.44
N SER A 19 15.85 13.15 -2.20
CA SER A 19 15.24 13.94 -3.27
C SER A 19 16.22 15.04 -3.72
N ASN A 20 17.14 14.72 -4.62
CA ASN A 20 17.93 15.73 -5.31
C ASN A 20 17.63 15.71 -6.82
N VAL A 21 17.72 16.89 -7.44
CA VAL A 21 17.40 17.09 -8.86
C VAL A 21 18.29 16.23 -9.75
N LYS A 22 19.56 16.03 -9.36
CA LYS A 22 20.51 15.18 -10.07
C LYS A 22 20.00 13.73 -10.20
N ALA A 23 19.55 13.11 -9.11
CA ALA A 23 19.03 11.75 -9.14
C ALA A 23 17.75 11.62 -9.98
N ALA A 24 16.91 12.67 -9.99
CA ALA A 24 15.73 12.72 -10.86
C ALA A 24 16.11 12.74 -12.35
N LEU A 25 17.11 13.57 -12.71
CA LEU A 25 17.64 13.67 -14.07
C LEU A 25 18.35 12.38 -14.50
N ASP A 26 19.15 11.77 -13.63
CA ASP A 26 19.82 10.49 -13.89
C ASP A 26 18.83 9.33 -14.14
N TYR A 27 17.60 9.43 -13.63
CA TYR A 27 16.54 8.45 -13.88
C TYR A 27 15.80 8.69 -15.21
N HIS A 28 15.87 9.89 -15.77
CA HIS A 28 15.24 10.18 -17.04
C HIS A 28 15.88 9.36 -18.16
N ARG A 29 15.05 8.71 -18.97
CA ARG A 29 15.48 7.86 -20.08
C ARG A 29 14.79 8.29 -21.36
N ASP A 30 15.48 8.14 -22.47
CA ASP A 30 14.89 8.28 -23.80
C ASP A 30 13.74 7.28 -23.96
N GLN A 31 12.68 7.71 -24.65
CA GLN A 31 11.47 6.91 -24.84
C GLN A 31 11.75 5.54 -25.48
N SER A 32 12.71 5.46 -26.41
CA SER A 32 13.11 4.22 -27.08
C SER A 32 13.82 3.22 -26.15
N THR A 33 14.28 3.67 -24.98
CA THR A 33 15.03 2.87 -24.00
C THR A 33 14.21 2.53 -22.74
N LEU A 34 12.91 2.87 -22.76
CA LEU A 34 12.01 2.57 -21.65
C LEU A 34 11.82 1.06 -21.47
N VAL A 35 11.94 0.62 -20.22
CA VAL A 35 11.68 -0.77 -19.83
C VAL A 35 10.35 -0.81 -19.08
N TRP A 36 9.34 -1.40 -19.69
CA TRP A 36 8.02 -1.56 -19.06
C TRP A 36 8.08 -2.61 -17.95
N ARG A 37 7.50 -2.28 -16.80
CA ARG A 37 7.38 -3.20 -15.66
C ARG A 37 5.92 -3.44 -15.34
N ARG A 38 5.57 -4.69 -15.07
CA ARG A 38 4.22 -5.07 -14.63
C ARG A 38 4.16 -5.07 -13.11
N LEU A 39 3.25 -4.26 -12.58
CA LEU A 39 2.96 -4.19 -11.15
C LEU A 39 1.56 -4.74 -10.91
N TYR A 40 1.43 -5.62 -9.92
CA TYR A 40 0.19 -6.33 -9.65
C TYR A 40 -0.53 -5.70 -8.47
N LYS A 41 -1.83 -5.48 -8.61
CA LYS A 41 -2.68 -5.03 -7.50
C LYS A 41 -2.76 -6.04 -6.36
N PHE A 42 -2.77 -7.33 -6.68
CA PHE A 42 -2.94 -8.42 -5.72
C PHE A 42 -1.87 -9.51 -5.86
N GLY A 43 -0.68 -9.16 -6.36
CA GLY A 43 0.36 -10.14 -6.65
C GLY A 43 0.10 -10.98 -7.91
N ALA A 44 1.10 -11.77 -8.32
CA ALA A 44 1.05 -12.58 -9.54
C ALA A 44 0.46 -13.98 -9.32
N ASN A 45 0.48 -14.47 -8.08
CA ASN A 45 -0.01 -15.80 -7.72
C ASN A 45 -1.53 -15.77 -7.48
N LYS A 46 -2.31 -16.60 -8.17
CA LYS A 46 -3.78 -16.62 -8.06
C LYS A 46 -4.31 -16.84 -6.64
N LYS A 47 -3.74 -17.81 -5.90
CA LYS A 47 -4.19 -18.12 -4.54
C LYS A 47 -3.92 -16.96 -3.58
N GLN A 48 -2.75 -16.34 -3.71
CA GLN A 48 -2.42 -15.13 -2.95
C GLN A 48 -3.34 -13.97 -3.35
N ALA A 49 -3.67 -13.83 -4.64
CA ALA A 49 -4.46 -12.73 -5.14
C ALA A 49 -5.87 -12.68 -4.56
N GLU A 50 -6.54 -13.82 -4.38
CA GLU A 50 -7.86 -13.86 -3.72
C GLU A 50 -7.78 -13.37 -2.27
N GLN A 51 -6.78 -13.83 -1.51
CA GLN A 51 -6.58 -13.38 -0.11
C GLN A 51 -6.30 -11.87 -0.03
N LEU A 52 -5.45 -11.35 -0.93
CA LEU A 52 -5.12 -9.92 -0.96
C LEU A 52 -6.31 -9.08 -1.42
N LYS A 53 -7.16 -9.62 -2.29
CA LYS A 53 -8.40 -8.97 -2.74
C LYS A 53 -9.42 -8.87 -1.61
N GLU A 54 -9.58 -9.90 -0.78
CA GLU A 54 -10.44 -9.85 0.41
C GLU A 54 -10.00 -8.74 1.37
N ILE A 55 -8.69 -8.67 1.66
CA ILE A 55 -8.13 -7.62 2.51
C ILE A 55 -8.35 -6.23 1.90
N TRP A 56 -8.12 -6.08 0.59
CA TRP A 56 -8.38 -4.83 -0.12
C TRP A 56 -9.84 -4.39 -0.03
N GLN A 57 -10.79 -5.32 -0.09
CA GLN A 57 -12.22 -5.01 -0.03
C GLN A 57 -12.74 -4.71 1.38
N HIS A 58 -11.90 -4.84 2.42
CA HIS A 58 -12.31 -4.56 3.79
C HIS A 58 -12.92 -3.15 3.95
N PRO A 59 -14.01 -3.01 4.74
CA PRO A 59 -14.70 -1.72 4.91
C PRO A 59 -13.80 -0.57 5.39
N ASP A 60 -12.87 -0.83 6.32
CA ASP A 60 -11.93 0.18 6.82
C ASP A 60 -11.01 0.78 5.74
N LEU A 61 -10.86 0.11 4.58
CA LEU A 61 -10.12 0.64 3.44
C LEU A 61 -10.99 1.41 2.44
N LEU A 62 -12.30 1.55 2.65
CA LEU A 62 -13.22 2.15 1.67
C LEU A 62 -12.75 3.51 1.15
N THR A 63 -12.44 4.44 2.05
CA THR A 63 -11.98 5.80 1.68
C THR A 63 -10.68 5.76 0.88
N LEU A 64 -9.77 4.84 1.23
CA LEU A 64 -8.51 4.66 0.50
C LEU A 64 -8.75 4.05 -0.89
N ARG A 65 -9.71 3.13 -1.02
CA ARG A 65 -10.13 2.59 -2.31
C ARG A 65 -10.76 3.65 -3.21
N GLN A 66 -11.51 4.58 -2.66
CA GLN A 66 -12.10 5.71 -3.40
C GLN A 66 -11.03 6.71 -3.86
N PHE A 67 -9.98 6.92 -3.05
CA PHE A 67 -8.84 7.76 -3.42
C PHE A 67 -7.97 7.13 -4.54
N ALA A 68 -7.78 5.81 -4.50
CA ALA A 68 -6.81 5.12 -5.33
C ALA A 68 -7.32 4.83 -6.75
N THR A 69 -6.76 5.52 -7.75
CA THR A 69 -7.09 5.30 -9.17
C THR A 69 -6.27 4.16 -9.76
N LEU A 70 -4.98 4.06 -9.43
CA LEU A 70 -4.09 3.00 -9.90
C LEU A 70 -3.47 2.23 -8.72
N PRO A 71 -4.27 1.52 -7.91
CA PRO A 71 -3.76 0.79 -6.75
C PRO A 71 -2.86 -0.39 -7.16
N SER A 72 -1.75 -0.55 -6.45
CA SER A 72 -0.82 -1.67 -6.59
C SER A 72 -0.48 -2.26 -5.22
N LEU A 73 -0.23 -3.58 -5.18
CA LEU A 73 0.41 -4.20 -4.03
C LEU A 73 1.78 -3.56 -3.83
N TYR A 74 2.09 -3.11 -2.62
CA TYR A 74 3.39 -2.53 -2.26
C TYR A 74 4.29 -3.58 -1.61
N ARG A 75 3.85 -4.19 -0.51
CA ARG A 75 4.54 -5.33 0.11
C ARG A 75 3.59 -6.16 0.96
N VAL A 76 4.00 -7.38 1.28
CA VAL A 76 3.36 -8.25 2.28
C VAL A 76 4.41 -8.57 3.34
N ASP A 77 4.10 -8.25 4.59
CA ASP A 77 4.96 -8.56 5.73
C ASP A 77 4.35 -9.72 6.51
N GLN A 78 5.16 -10.74 6.78
CA GLN A 78 4.76 -11.90 7.56
C GLN A 78 5.77 -12.10 8.69
N SER A 79 5.30 -12.13 9.94
CA SER A 79 6.08 -12.50 11.12
C SER A 79 5.30 -13.50 11.99
N ALA A 80 5.89 -13.95 13.10
CA ALA A 80 5.20 -14.81 14.05
C ALA A 80 4.08 -14.05 14.80
N GLU A 81 4.18 -12.73 14.89
CA GLU A 81 3.30 -11.85 15.67
C GLU A 81 2.25 -11.14 14.80
N SER A 82 2.54 -10.94 13.51
CA SER A 82 1.64 -10.19 12.63
C SER A 82 1.73 -10.59 11.16
N SER A 83 0.64 -10.35 10.43
CA SER A 83 0.59 -10.37 8.97
C SER A 83 0.07 -9.01 8.52
N CYS A 84 0.80 -8.34 7.65
CA CYS A 84 0.42 -7.05 7.09
C CYS A 84 0.46 -7.07 5.57
N VAL A 85 -0.50 -6.40 4.96
CA VAL A 85 -0.58 -6.21 3.52
C VAL A 85 -0.66 -4.73 3.25
N TRP A 86 0.26 -4.25 2.42
CA TRP A 86 0.39 -2.84 2.08
C TRP A 86 0.15 -2.61 0.60
N PHE A 87 -0.56 -1.53 0.32
CA PHE A 87 -0.87 -1.03 -1.00
C PHE A 87 -0.33 0.39 -1.17
N THR A 88 -0.18 0.78 -2.43
CA THR A 88 0.15 2.14 -2.84
C THR A 88 -0.62 2.48 -4.12
N ASP A 89 -0.53 3.73 -4.59
CA ASP A 89 -1.10 4.15 -5.87
C ASP A 89 0.04 4.55 -6.81
N LEU A 90 0.05 3.95 -8.01
CA LEU A 90 1.12 4.10 -9.00
C LEU A 90 1.32 5.55 -9.44
N ARG A 91 0.29 6.42 -9.33
CA ARG A 91 0.41 7.86 -9.66
C ARG A 91 1.39 8.61 -8.77
N TYR A 92 1.70 8.07 -7.59
CA TYR A 92 2.55 8.71 -6.58
C TYR A 92 3.81 7.89 -6.27
N ILE A 93 4.22 7.00 -7.18
CA ILE A 93 5.49 6.32 -7.11
C ILE A 93 6.50 7.14 -7.89
N PHE A 94 7.54 7.58 -7.17
CA PHE A 94 8.67 8.26 -7.78
C PHE A 94 9.92 7.41 -7.55
N PRO A 95 10.79 7.26 -8.55
CA PRO A 95 11.98 6.42 -8.45
C PRO A 95 12.96 6.80 -7.33
N ILE A 96 12.94 8.07 -6.91
CA ILE A 96 13.91 8.67 -6.00
C ILE A 96 13.44 8.77 -4.55
N ILE A 97 12.14 8.55 -4.28
CA ILE A 97 11.58 8.58 -2.93
C ILE A 97 10.71 7.36 -2.67
N LYS A 98 10.66 6.92 -1.41
CA LYS A 98 9.70 5.90 -0.98
C LYS A 98 8.28 6.37 -1.33
N PRO A 99 7.39 5.47 -1.78
CA PRO A 99 6.01 5.84 -2.10
C PRO A 99 5.37 6.60 -0.93
N LEU A 100 4.80 7.78 -1.21
CA LEU A 100 4.29 8.65 -0.16
C LEU A 100 3.02 8.09 0.48
N PHE A 101 2.18 7.45 -0.32
CA PHE A 101 0.91 6.86 0.09
C PHE A 101 1.07 5.35 0.20
N ARG A 102 1.38 4.88 1.41
CA ARG A 102 1.49 3.46 1.74
C ARG A 102 0.50 3.16 2.86
N TYR A 103 -0.52 2.40 2.52
CA TYR A 103 -1.64 2.10 3.41
C TYR A 103 -2.04 0.64 3.25
N GLY A 104 -2.65 0.07 4.27
CA GLY A 104 -2.83 -1.36 4.29
C GLY A 104 -3.57 -1.82 5.52
N MET A 105 -3.56 -3.12 5.73
CA MET A 105 -4.10 -3.72 6.93
C MET A 105 -3.07 -4.60 7.59
N CYS A 106 -3.13 -4.65 8.92
CA CYS A 106 -2.37 -5.58 9.73
C CYS A 106 -3.33 -6.40 10.59
N ARG A 107 -3.00 -7.68 10.73
CA ARG A 107 -3.64 -8.62 11.65
C ARG A 107 -2.59 -9.15 12.60
N TYR A 108 -2.83 -8.98 13.90
CA TYR A 108 -1.95 -9.52 14.93
C TYR A 108 -2.41 -10.92 15.33
N THR A 109 -1.48 -11.79 15.72
CA THR A 109 -1.84 -13.17 16.12
C THR A 109 -2.67 -13.21 17.40
N ALA A 110 -2.50 -12.23 18.28
CA ALA A 110 -3.23 -12.12 19.54
C ALA A 110 -4.74 -11.81 19.34
N ASP A 111 -5.08 -10.90 18.42
CA ASP A 111 -6.47 -10.45 18.22
C ASP A 111 -7.14 -11.04 16.98
N LYS A 112 -6.35 -11.51 16.00
CA LYS A 112 -6.80 -12.05 14.72
C LYS A 112 -7.72 -11.11 13.92
N GLN A 113 -7.78 -9.83 14.27
CA GLN A 113 -8.58 -8.82 13.58
C GLN A 113 -7.71 -8.01 12.63
N TRP A 114 -8.21 -7.79 11.41
CA TRP A 114 -7.57 -6.86 10.49
C TRP A 114 -7.92 -5.43 10.89
N ARG A 115 -6.91 -4.56 10.99
CA ARG A 115 -7.11 -3.11 11.18
C ARG A 115 -6.33 -2.33 10.16
N ALA A 116 -6.85 -1.18 9.75
CA ALA A 116 -6.20 -0.31 8.77
C ALA A 116 -5.04 0.49 9.39
N TYR A 117 -3.94 0.60 8.64
CA TYR A 117 -2.75 1.37 8.99
C TYR A 117 -2.21 2.11 7.77
N ARG A 118 -1.43 3.16 8.01
CA ARG A 118 -0.49 3.75 7.05
C ARG A 118 0.94 3.56 7.52
N LEU A 119 1.89 3.54 6.59
CA LEU A 119 3.30 3.69 6.94
C LEU A 119 3.63 5.17 7.09
N GLN A 120 4.34 5.52 8.17
CA GLN A 120 4.77 6.90 8.40
C GLN A 120 5.68 7.38 7.27
N ARG A 121 5.56 8.67 6.92
CA ARG A 121 6.42 9.29 5.90
C ARG A 121 7.89 9.21 6.34
N GLY A 122 8.79 8.86 5.42
CA GLY A 122 10.21 8.65 5.72
C GLY A 122 10.55 7.28 6.32
N SER A 123 9.64 6.67 7.08
CA SER A 123 9.87 5.35 7.68
C SER A 123 9.65 4.20 6.69
N HIS A 124 10.38 3.11 6.89
CA HIS A 124 10.14 1.85 6.18
C HIS A 124 9.08 0.98 6.87
N ASN A 125 9.05 0.99 8.21
CA ASN A 125 8.32 0.03 9.02
C ASN A 125 7.33 0.65 10.01
N ASP A 126 7.46 1.93 10.34
CA ASP A 126 6.63 2.54 11.38
C ASP A 126 5.19 2.67 10.89
N ARG A 127 4.30 2.05 11.66
CA ARG A 127 2.87 1.93 11.34
C ARG A 127 2.11 2.95 12.17
N GLU A 128 1.15 3.61 11.53
CA GLU A 128 0.23 4.52 12.18
C GLU A 128 -1.20 4.04 11.93
N PRO A 129 -1.99 3.79 13.00
CA PRO A 129 -3.38 3.35 12.84
C PRO A 129 -4.19 4.37 12.04
N ILE A 130 -4.97 3.89 11.08
CA ILE A 130 -5.97 4.71 10.40
C ILE A 130 -7.27 4.54 11.17
N LYS A 131 -7.78 5.64 11.73
CA LYS A 131 -9.11 5.63 12.32
C LYS A 131 -10.12 5.29 11.20
N PRO A 132 -10.98 4.28 11.38
CA PRO A 132 -12.02 4.00 10.40
C PRO A 132 -12.80 5.29 10.12
N SER A 133 -12.96 5.63 8.84
CA SER A 133 -13.88 6.71 8.48
C SER A 133 -15.26 6.30 8.99
N GLN A 134 -15.82 7.06 9.93
CA GLN A 134 -17.20 6.87 10.35
C GLN A 134 -18.06 6.86 9.08
N PRO A 135 -18.96 5.88 8.89
CA PRO A 135 -19.86 5.90 7.77
C PRO A 135 -20.58 7.26 7.74
N LEU A 136 -20.58 7.93 6.60
CA LEU A 136 -21.34 9.18 6.38
C LEU A 136 -22.86 9.01 6.53
N LEU A 137 -23.34 7.84 6.97
CA LEU A 137 -24.74 7.57 7.27
C LEU A 137 -25.33 8.53 8.31
N ASN A 138 -24.51 9.15 9.17
CA ASN A 138 -24.99 10.14 10.14
C ASN A 138 -25.08 11.57 9.59
N TYR A 139 -24.49 11.88 8.42
CA TYR A 139 -24.51 13.23 7.85
C TYR A 139 -25.66 13.46 6.85
N LEU A 140 -26.29 12.39 6.36
CA LEU A 140 -27.45 12.46 5.44
C LEU A 140 -28.77 12.01 6.09
N GLY A 141 -28.75 11.62 7.38
CA GLY A 141 -29.94 11.16 8.11
C GLY A 141 -30.75 12.25 8.82
N ASN A 142 -30.31 13.51 8.78
CA ASN A 142 -30.94 14.62 9.52
C ASN A 142 -31.56 15.72 8.64
N SER A 143 -31.78 15.48 7.34
CA SER A 143 -32.38 16.49 6.44
C SER A 143 -33.78 16.16 5.93
N TYR A 144 -34.50 15.23 6.55
CA TYR A 144 -35.92 14.98 6.25
C TYR A 144 -36.73 14.77 7.54
N SER A 145 -36.93 15.86 8.28
CA SER A 145 -38.02 16.00 9.23
C SER A 145 -38.24 17.48 9.51
N GLU A 146 -38.95 18.15 8.61
CA GLU A 146 -39.85 19.28 8.85
C GLU A 146 -40.89 19.30 7.72
#